data_AF-A0A9W9T432-F1
#
_entry.id   AF-A0A9W9T432-F1
#
_cell.length_a   1.000
_cell.length_b   1.000
_cell.length_c   1.000
_cell.angle_alpha   90.00
_cell.angle_beta   90.00
_cell.angle_gamma   90.00
#
_symmetry.space_group_name_H-M   'P 1'
#
loop_
_entity.id
_entity.type
_entity.pdbx_description
1 polymer ?
#
loop_
_entity_poly.entity_id
_entity_poly.type
_entity_poly.pdbx_seq_one_letter_code
_entity_poly.pdbx_strand_id
1 'polypeptide(L)'
;MKPVIFHSRIHPSQASEKPFFVDVGGGHGHQCIELGKKYPNLLGYLVLQDLPETLKNLAPIDGVKAEAYDFFQPQPIIGAKFYYLRRIMHDWPDDKAATILRNIRAAMGPDSRVLIDEAVLPDTGANWQSAVADLAMMTFAGKERT
;
A
#
# COMPACT_ATOMS: atom_id res chain seq x y z
N MET A 1 -25.09 14.47 -27.45
CA MET A 1 -23.83 13.89 -26.95
C MET A 1 -24.03 12.38 -26.85
N LYS A 2 -23.23 11.58 -27.55
CA LYS A 2 -23.30 10.11 -27.44
C LYS A 2 -22.52 9.68 -26.19
N PRO A 3 -23.03 8.75 -25.36
CA PRO A 3 -22.28 8.22 -24.23
C PRO A 3 -21.12 7.37 -24.73
N VAL A 4 -19.95 7.54 -24.10
CA VAL A 4 -18.76 6.74 -24.33
C VAL A 4 -18.98 5.38 -23.66
N ILE A 5 -19.06 4.32 -24.46
CA ILE A 5 -19.18 2.94 -23.97
C ILE A 5 -17.77 2.45 -23.61
N PHE A 6 -17.51 2.32 -22.31
CA PHE A 6 -16.37 1.57 -21.80
C PHE A 6 -16.51 0.10 -22.25
N HIS A 7 -15.56 -0.38 -23.06
CA HIS A 7 -15.46 -1.80 -23.34
C HIS A 7 -14.78 -2.48 -22.15
N SER A 8 -15.59 -2.88 -21.17
CA SER A 8 -15.15 -3.71 -20.05
C SER A 8 -14.77 -5.09 -20.56
N ARG A 9 -13.50 -5.48 -20.38
CA ARG A 9 -13.11 -6.91 -20.33
C ARG A 9 -13.03 -7.38 -18.88
N ILE A 10 -14.06 -7.05 -18.11
CA ILE A 10 -14.30 -7.71 -16.82
C ILE A 10 -15.61 -8.44 -16.99
N HIS A 11 -15.55 -9.78 -16.94
CA HIS A 11 -16.75 -10.60 -16.81
C HIS A 11 -17.51 -10.14 -15.55
N PRO A 12 -18.75 -9.60 -15.65
CA PRO A 12 -19.44 -8.95 -14.54
C PRO A 12 -19.79 -9.87 -13.37
N SER A 13 -19.55 -11.18 -13.45
CA SER A 13 -20.10 -12.16 -12.52
C SER A 13 -19.21 -12.52 -11.32
N GLN A 14 -18.03 -11.89 -11.14
CA GLN A 14 -17.12 -12.26 -10.03
C GLN A 14 -16.39 -11.10 -9.32
N ALA A 15 -16.64 -9.83 -9.67
CA ALA A 15 -16.06 -8.71 -8.92
C ALA A 15 -16.73 -8.62 -7.53
N SER A 16 -16.06 -9.12 -6.49
CA SER A 16 -16.50 -8.90 -5.11
C SER A 16 -16.46 -7.40 -4.81
N GLU A 17 -17.52 -6.86 -4.19
CA GLU A 17 -17.56 -5.48 -3.66
C GLU A 17 -16.62 -5.28 -2.45
N LYS A 18 -15.81 -6.27 -2.10
CA LYS A 18 -14.89 -6.21 -0.97
C LYS A 18 -13.49 -5.79 -1.42
N PRO A 19 -12.83 -4.85 -0.72
CA PRO A 19 -11.44 -4.52 -1.00
C PRO A 19 -10.56 -5.75 -0.71
N PHE A 20 -9.73 -6.14 -1.66
CA PHE A 20 -8.80 -7.25 -1.48
C PHE A 20 -7.45 -6.76 -0.96
N PHE A 21 -6.87 -5.75 -1.61
CA PHE A 21 -5.53 -5.26 -1.33
C PHE A 21 -5.52 -3.74 -1.35
N VAL A 22 -4.97 -3.15 -0.28
CA VAL A 22 -4.76 -1.71 -0.15
C VAL A 22 -3.25 -1.48 -0.06
N ASP A 23 -2.68 -0.87 -1.09
CA ASP A 23 -1.28 -0.45 -1.17
C ASP A 23 -1.16 0.94 -0.52
N VAL A 24 -0.74 0.99 0.75
CA VAL A 24 -0.69 2.20 1.56
C VAL A 24 0.66 2.89 1.37
N GLY A 25 0.66 4.11 0.81
CA GLY A 25 1.88 4.80 0.39
C GLY A 25 2.53 4.15 -0.84
N GLY A 26 1.71 3.64 -1.76
CA GLY A 26 2.19 2.80 -2.87
C GLY A 26 2.83 3.57 -4.04
N GLY A 27 2.89 4.89 -3.98
CA GLY A 27 3.49 5.75 -5.00
C GLY A 27 2.89 5.55 -6.38
N HIS A 28 3.66 4.94 -7.29
CA HIS A 28 3.26 4.67 -8.67
C HIS A 28 2.44 3.37 -8.84
N GLY A 29 2.10 2.69 -7.75
CA GLY A 29 1.21 1.53 -7.78
C GLY A 29 1.82 0.25 -8.36
N HIS A 30 3.15 0.12 -8.34
CA HIS A 30 3.85 -1.02 -8.91
C HIS A 30 3.33 -2.36 -8.35
N GLN A 31 3.00 -2.45 -7.06
CA GLN A 31 2.52 -3.70 -6.47
C GLN A 31 1.08 -4.01 -6.88
N CYS A 32 0.19 -3.01 -6.93
CA CYS A 32 -1.14 -3.18 -7.50
C CYS A 32 -1.10 -3.67 -8.95
N ILE A 33 -0.21 -3.11 -9.79
CA ILE A 33 -0.04 -3.50 -11.19
C ILE A 33 0.39 -4.96 -11.29
N GLU A 34 1.45 -5.35 -10.58
CA GLU A 34 2.00 -6.71 -10.66
C GLU A 34 1.04 -7.75 -10.07
N LEU A 35 0.32 -7.41 -8.98
CA LEU A 35 -0.70 -8.27 -8.41
C LEU A 35 -1.87 -8.51 -9.38
N GLY A 36 -2.38 -7.44 -10.00
CA GLY A 36 -3.46 -7.53 -10.98
C GLY A 36 -3.09 -8.34 -12.22
N LYS A 37 -1.86 -8.19 -12.72
CA LYS A 37 -1.33 -9.01 -13.84
C LYS A 37 -1.19 -10.48 -13.47
N LYS A 38 -0.68 -10.77 -12.28
CA LYS A 38 -0.41 -12.14 -11.82
C LYS A 38 -1.69 -12.91 -11.50
N TYR A 39 -2.73 -12.22 -11.02
CA TYR A 39 -4.01 -12.80 -10.64
C TYR A 39 -5.18 -12.08 -11.33
N PRO A 40 -5.38 -12.29 -12.65
CA PRO A 40 -6.42 -11.58 -13.40
C PRO A 40 -7.86 -11.94 -12.97
N ASN A 41 -8.05 -13.07 -12.29
CA ASN A 41 -9.35 -13.54 -11.78
C ASN A 41 -9.47 -13.37 -10.26
N LEU A 42 -8.72 -12.43 -9.67
CA LEU A 42 -8.76 -12.14 -8.25
C LEU A 42 -10.16 -11.67 -7.83
N LEU A 43 -10.69 -12.24 -6.75
CA LEU A 43 -11.97 -11.81 -6.18
C LEU A 43 -11.76 -10.60 -5.26
N GLY A 44 -12.28 -9.45 -5.68
CA GLY A 44 -12.19 -8.18 -4.95
C GLY A 44 -11.48 -7.11 -5.77
N TYR A 45 -11.41 -5.90 -5.24
CA TYR A 45 -10.74 -4.78 -5.92
C TYR A 45 -9.44 -4.35 -5.24
N LEU A 46 -8.56 -3.74 -6.04
CA LEU A 46 -7.28 -3.20 -5.62
C LEU A 46 -7.41 -1.71 -5.36
N VAL A 47 -6.82 -1.23 -4.26
CA VAL A 47 -6.75 0.19 -3.92
C VAL A 47 -5.30 0.61 -3.80
N LEU A 48 -4.96 1.72 -4.45
CA LEU A 48 -3.70 2.43 -4.25
C LEU A 48 -3.97 3.70 -3.45
N GLN A 49 -3.26 3.86 -2.33
CA GLN A 49 -3.34 5.04 -1.48
C GLN A 49 -2.01 5.77 -1.43
N ASP A 50 -2.04 7.08 -1.60
CA ASP A 50 -0.89 7.96 -1.41
C ASP A 50 -1.36 9.41 -1.17
N LEU A 51 -0.44 10.32 -0.90
CA LEU A 51 -0.76 11.74 -0.76
C LEU A 51 -1.31 12.31 -2.08
N PRO A 52 -2.18 13.35 -2.01
CA PRO A 52 -2.76 13.98 -3.21
C PRO A 52 -1.72 14.40 -4.25
N GLU A 53 -0.57 14.91 -3.80
CA GLU A 53 0.51 15.39 -4.66
C GLU A 53 1.17 14.24 -5.45
N THR A 54 1.31 13.07 -4.83
CA THR A 54 1.84 11.86 -5.47
C THR A 54 0.87 11.37 -6.54
N LEU A 55 -0.43 11.34 -6.24
CA LEU A 55 -1.45 10.84 -7.16
C LEU A 55 -1.74 11.79 -8.33
N LYS A 56 -1.45 13.09 -8.18
CA LYS A 56 -1.74 14.11 -9.20
C LYS A 56 -1.18 13.78 -10.59
N ASN A 57 0.00 13.17 -10.64
CA ASN A 57 0.69 12.82 -11.90
C ASN A 57 0.59 11.32 -12.23
N LEU A 58 -0.19 10.56 -11.48
CA LEU A 58 -0.34 9.14 -11.69
C LEU A 58 -1.22 8.87 -12.91
N ALA A 59 -0.69 8.12 -13.88
CA ALA A 59 -1.51 7.62 -14.98
C ALA A 59 -2.55 6.60 -14.44
N PRO A 60 -3.79 6.59 -14.97
CA PRO A 60 -4.79 5.60 -14.58
C PRO A 60 -4.26 4.17 -14.71
N ILE A 61 -4.48 3.36 -13.67
CA ILE A 61 -4.07 1.97 -13.62
C ILE A 61 -5.33 1.10 -13.78
N ASP A 62 -5.33 0.24 -14.79
CA ASP A 62 -6.48 -0.64 -15.05
C ASP A 62 -6.75 -1.58 -13.88
N GLY A 63 -8.02 -1.70 -13.48
CA GLY A 63 -8.45 -2.53 -12.34
C GLY A 63 -8.04 -2.03 -10.95
N VAL A 64 -7.46 -0.82 -10.82
CA VAL A 64 -7.00 -0.26 -9.55
C VAL A 64 -7.70 1.06 -9.25
N LYS A 65 -8.27 1.18 -8.05
CA LYS A 65 -8.82 2.43 -7.54
C LYS A 65 -7.72 3.23 -6.83
N ALA A 66 -7.31 4.37 -7.38
CA ALA A 66 -6.43 5.29 -6.68
C ALA A 66 -7.25 6.22 -5.75
N GLU A 67 -6.81 6.40 -4.51
CA GLU A 67 -7.48 7.22 -3.50
C GLU A 67 -6.46 8.03 -2.69
N ALA A 68 -6.65 9.35 -2.60
CA ALA A 68 -5.77 10.18 -1.79
C ALA A 68 -5.95 9.88 -0.30
N TYR A 69 -4.85 9.65 0.41
CA TYR A 69 -4.88 9.26 1.82
C TYR A 69 -3.59 9.64 2.55
N ASP A 70 -3.76 10.19 3.75
CA ASP A 70 -2.70 10.38 4.74
C ASP A 70 -2.82 9.29 5.80
N PHE A 71 -1.81 8.43 5.91
CA PHE A 71 -1.82 7.30 6.85
C PHE A 71 -1.78 7.70 8.33
N PHE A 72 -1.56 8.98 8.64
CA PHE A 72 -1.75 9.50 10.00
C PHE A 72 -3.21 9.79 10.33
N GLN A 73 -4.11 9.76 9.34
CA GLN A 73 -5.56 9.86 9.52
C GLN A 73 -6.22 8.47 9.59
N PRO A 74 -7.45 8.36 10.13
CA PRO A 74 -8.20 7.11 10.15
C PRO A 74 -8.30 6.48 8.76
N GLN A 75 -8.03 5.18 8.64
CA GLN A 75 -8.02 4.46 7.37
C GLN A 75 -9.44 4.34 6.80
N PRO A 76 -9.74 4.89 5.60
CA PRO A 76 -11.09 4.91 5.04
C PRO A 76 -11.54 3.57 4.45
N ILE A 77 -10.62 2.71 4.02
CA ILE A 77 -10.95 1.41 3.42
C ILE A 77 -11.12 0.38 4.52
N ILE A 78 -12.34 -0.07 4.75
CA ILE A 78 -12.70 -0.99 5.83
C ILE A 78 -12.72 -2.44 5.34
N GLY A 79 -12.14 -3.35 6.13
CA GLY A 79 -12.28 -4.80 5.97
C GLY A 79 -11.48 -5.38 4.82
N ALA A 80 -10.44 -4.69 4.34
CA ALA A 80 -9.60 -5.22 3.25
C ALA A 80 -8.90 -6.51 3.66
N LYS A 81 -8.72 -7.46 2.73
CA LYS A 81 -8.01 -8.70 3.05
C LYS A 81 -6.55 -8.42 3.44
N PHE A 82 -5.89 -7.51 2.73
CA PHE A 82 -4.52 -7.09 2.97
C PHE A 82 -4.39 -5.57 2.98
N TYR A 83 -3.72 -5.05 4.01
CA TYR A 83 -3.14 -3.70 4.02
C TYR A 83 -1.63 -3.87 3.90
N TYR A 84 -1.05 -3.34 2.83
CA TYR A 84 0.35 -3.54 2.49
C TYR A 84 1.10 -2.22 2.61
N LEU A 85 2.22 -2.26 3.34
CA LEU A 85 3.13 -1.13 3.52
C LEU A 85 4.51 -1.57 3.06
N ARG A 86 5.09 -0.83 2.11
CA ARG A 86 6.43 -1.10 1.61
C ARG A 86 7.27 0.16 1.66
N ARG A 87 8.40 0.12 2.37
CA ARG A 87 9.27 1.29 2.54
C ARG A 87 8.49 2.49 3.08
N ILE A 88 7.73 2.23 4.14
CA ILE A 88 6.97 3.22 4.90
C ILE A 88 7.45 3.23 6.33
N MET A 89 7.55 2.06 6.97
CA MET A 89 7.83 1.97 8.40
C MET A 89 9.23 2.49 8.71
N HIS A 90 10.19 2.32 7.78
CA HIS A 90 11.56 2.78 7.97
C HIS A 90 11.73 4.30 7.95
N ASP A 91 10.79 5.05 7.37
CA ASP A 91 10.83 6.52 7.32
C ASP A 91 10.46 7.16 8.67
N TRP A 92 9.84 6.39 9.57
CA TRP A 92 9.19 6.93 10.75
C TRP A 92 9.72 6.35 12.07
N PRO A 93 9.82 7.17 13.13
CA PRO A 93 10.09 6.71 14.48
C PRO A 93 8.94 5.85 15.02
N ASP A 94 9.21 5.08 16.07
CA ASP A 94 8.30 4.03 16.55
C ASP A 94 6.92 4.54 17.01
N ASP A 95 6.83 5.77 17.53
CA ASP A 95 5.57 6.40 17.94
C ASP A 95 4.67 6.73 16.73
N LYS A 96 5.28 7.18 15.62
CA LYS A 96 4.62 7.48 14.35
C LYS A 96 4.24 6.20 13.62
N ALA A 97 5.16 5.25 13.53
CA ALA A 97 4.90 3.89 13.05
C ALA A 97 3.72 3.22 13.79
N ALA A 98 3.70 3.32 15.12
CA ALA A 98 2.58 2.81 15.92
C ALA A 98 1.26 3.52 15.62
N THR A 99 1.29 4.81 15.29
CA THR A 99 0.09 5.57 14.90
C THR A 99 -0.47 5.08 13.55
N ILE A 100 0.41 4.87 12.56
CA ILE A 100 0.04 4.29 11.26
C ILE A 100 -0.62 2.92 11.45
N LEU A 101 0.02 2.03 12.21
CA LEU A 101 -0.49 0.68 12.46
C LEU A 101 -1.80 0.70 13.26
N ARG A 102 -2.00 1.64 14.18
CA ARG A 102 -3.27 1.83 14.90
C ARG A 102 -4.40 2.21 13.94
N ASN A 103 -4.16 3.14 13.02
CA ASN A 103 -5.15 3.55 12.02
C ASN A 103 -5.55 2.38 11.11
N ILE A 104 -4.57 1.59 10.65
CA ILE A 104 -4.84 0.38 9.84
C ILE A 104 -5.61 -0.65 10.66
N ARG A 105 -5.19 -0.94 11.89
CA ARG A 105 -5.87 -1.89 12.78
C ARG A 105 -7.35 -1.55 12.99
N ALA A 106 -7.68 -0.27 13.12
CA ALA A 106 -9.06 0.18 13.30
C ALA A 106 -9.96 -0.12 12.08
N ALA A 107 -9.38 -0.20 10.88
CA ALA A 107 -10.09 -0.53 9.65
C ALA A 107 -10.13 -2.03 9.33
N MET A 108 -9.33 -2.86 10.01
CA MET A 108 -9.24 -4.29 9.75
C MET A 108 -10.53 -5.05 10.10
N GLY A 109 -10.88 -6.01 9.24
CA GLY A 109 -11.86 -7.05 9.55
C GLY A 109 -11.22 -8.28 10.18
N PRO A 110 -12.02 -9.30 10.58
CA PRO A 110 -11.53 -10.51 11.26
C PRO A 110 -10.44 -11.27 10.48
N ASP A 111 -10.53 -11.27 9.15
CA ASP A 111 -9.62 -12.00 8.27
C ASP A 111 -8.53 -11.12 7.65
N SER A 112 -8.49 -9.84 8.00
CA SER A 112 -7.51 -8.89 7.48
C SER A 112 -6.10 -9.23 7.98
N ARG A 113 -5.10 -8.90 7.18
CA ARG A 113 -3.68 -8.98 7.56
C ARG A 113 -2.98 -7.68 7.16
N VAL A 114 -2.01 -7.28 7.97
CA VAL A 114 -1.06 -6.23 7.61
C VAL A 114 0.20 -6.91 7.10
N LEU A 115 0.68 -6.47 5.95
CA LEU A 115 1.90 -6.94 5.31
C LEU A 115 2.90 -5.78 5.32
N ILE A 116 4.07 -5.99 5.94
CA ILE A 116 5.14 -5.01 6.02
C ILE A 116 6.30 -5.56 5.18
N ASP A 117 6.67 -4.84 4.13
CA ASP A 117 7.77 -5.17 3.22
C ASP A 117 8.89 -4.13 3.40
N GLU A 118 9.87 -4.50 4.23
CA GLU A 118 10.97 -3.65 4.66
C GLU A 118 12.27 -4.45 4.69
N ALA A 119 13.41 -3.75 4.72
CA ALA A 119 14.66 -4.39 5.06
C ALA A 119 14.65 -4.80 6.54
N VAL A 120 15.02 -6.06 6.80
CA VAL A 120 15.25 -6.58 8.14
C VAL A 120 16.75 -6.78 8.29
N LEU A 121 17.37 -5.96 9.12
CA LEU A 121 18.82 -5.97 9.30
C LEU A 121 19.23 -6.99 10.37
N PRO A 122 20.39 -7.66 10.22
CA PRO A 122 20.93 -8.46 11.31
C PRO A 122 21.45 -7.55 12.42
N ASP A 123 21.36 -7.99 13.68
CA ASP A 123 21.88 -7.25 14.85
C ASP A 123 23.39 -6.94 14.73
N THR A 124 24.14 -7.80 14.02
CA THR A 124 25.56 -7.60 13.72
C THR A 124 25.90 -8.07 12.32
N GLY A 125 26.94 -7.48 11.70
CA GLY A 125 27.43 -7.92 10.39
C GLY A 125 26.54 -7.54 9.21
N ALA A 126 25.77 -6.46 9.32
CA ALA A 126 25.02 -5.91 8.18
C ALA A 126 25.97 -5.57 7.02
N ASN A 127 25.55 -5.84 5.78
CA ASN A 127 26.31 -5.46 4.60
C ASN A 127 26.37 -3.92 4.50
N TRP A 128 27.37 -3.41 3.77
CA TRP A 128 27.61 -1.97 3.70
C TRP A 128 26.44 -1.21 3.06
N GLN A 129 25.71 -1.80 2.11
CA GLN A 129 24.54 -1.16 1.50
C GLN A 129 23.42 -0.93 2.50
N SER A 130 23.12 -1.95 3.31
CA SER A 130 22.14 -1.88 4.39
C SER A 130 22.53 -0.86 5.46
N ALA A 131 23.81 -0.79 5.83
CA ALA A 131 24.30 0.21 6.78
C ALA A 131 24.20 1.64 6.23
N VAL A 132 24.52 1.84 4.95
CA VAL A 132 24.36 3.15 4.29
C VAL A 132 22.89 3.55 4.18
N ALA A 133 21.99 2.60 3.90
CA ALA A 133 20.55 2.85 3.90
C ALA A 133 20.06 3.32 5.28
N ASP A 134 20.44 2.63 6.36
CA ASP A 134 20.07 3.02 7.72
C ASP A 134 20.62 4.40 8.12
N LEU A 135 21.88 4.69 7.76
CA LEU A 135 22.46 6.03 7.92
C LEU A 135 21.67 7.11 7.15
N ALA A 136 21.14 6.80 5.97
CA ALA A 136 20.31 7.73 5.22
C ALA A 136 18.96 7.96 5.93
N MET A 137 18.37 6.92 6.52
CA MET A 137 17.11 7.02 7.28
C MET A 137 17.23 7.93 8.51
N MET A 138 18.41 8.04 9.12
CA MET A 138 18.64 8.99 10.21
C MET A 138 18.29 10.45 9.84
N THR A 139 18.38 10.82 8.56
CA THR A 139 18.03 12.19 8.11
C THR A 139 16.52 12.48 8.21
N PHE A 140 15.69 11.42 8.23
CA PHE A 140 14.24 11.49 8.39
C PHE A 140 13.78 11.17 9.83
N ALA A 141 14.73 11.00 10.76
CA ALA A 141 14.48 10.38 12.07
C ALA A 141 13.86 8.96 11.96
N GLY A 142 14.10 8.31 10.82
CA GLY A 142 13.76 6.93 10.52
C GLY A 142 14.83 5.95 10.98
N LYS A 143 14.56 4.66 10.78
CA LYS A 143 15.50 3.57 11.03
C LYS A 143 15.09 2.33 10.25
N GLU A 144 16.08 1.59 9.76
CA GLU A 144 15.90 0.19 9.39
C GLU A 144 15.80 -0.64 10.68
N ARG A 145 14.97 -1.69 10.69
CA ARG A 145 14.68 -2.49 11.90
C ARG A 145 15.30 -3.88 11.80
N THR A 146 15.49 -4.53 12.96
CA THR A 146 15.95 -5.91 13.08
C THR A 146 14.81 -6.89 13.32
#